data_AF-A0AAW9X8R5-F1
#
_entry.id   AF-A0AAW9X8R5-F1
#
_cell.length_a   1.000
_cell.length_b   1.000
_cell.length_c   1.000
_cell.angle_alpha   90.00
_cell.angle_beta   90.00
_cell.angle_gamma   90.00
#
_symmetry.space_group_name_H-M   'P 1'
#
loop_
_entity.id
_entity.type
_entity.pdbx_description
1 polymer ?
#
loop_
_entity_poly.entity_id
_entity_poly.type
_entity_poly.pdbx_seq_one_letter_code
_entity_poly.pdbx_strand_id
1 'polypeptide(L)'
;MFAVSSRRVLPGFTLSLGTSLLFVCLILLLPLSALVMQLAQMSWAQYWEVITNPQVVAAYKVTLLSAFVASIFNGVFGLLMAWILTRYRFPGRTLLDALMDLPFALPTAVAGLTLASLFSVNGFYGEWLAKF
;
A
#
# COMPACT_ATOMS: atom_id res chain seq x y z
N MET A 1 40.69 36.90 -13.23
CA MET A 1 39.99 35.63 -13.52
C MET A 1 38.64 35.71 -12.81
N PHE A 2 37.58 36.12 -13.52
CA PHE A 2 36.28 36.42 -12.92
C PHE A 2 35.54 35.13 -12.56
N ALA A 3 35.00 35.10 -11.34
CA ALA A 3 34.29 33.94 -10.78
C ALA A 3 33.11 33.54 -11.65
N VAL A 4 33.09 32.27 -12.07
CA VAL A 4 31.96 31.68 -12.78
C VAL A 4 30.77 31.62 -11.83
N SER A 5 29.80 32.51 -12.02
CA SER A 5 28.51 32.44 -11.34
C SER A 5 27.81 31.15 -11.76
N SER A 6 27.76 30.18 -10.85
CA SER A 6 26.95 28.97 -10.97
C SER A 6 25.48 29.39 -11.07
N ARG A 7 24.97 29.53 -12.30
CA ARG A 7 23.53 29.65 -12.53
C ARG A 7 22.87 28.39 -11.99
N ARG A 8 22.16 28.51 -10.87
CA ARG A 8 21.32 27.42 -10.36
C ARG A 8 20.28 27.09 -11.44
N VAL A 9 20.28 25.84 -11.90
CA VAL A 9 19.40 25.33 -12.97
C VAL A 9 17.91 25.52 -12.64
N LEU A 10 17.58 25.65 -11.35
CA LEU A 10 16.24 26.02 -10.85
C LEU A 10 16.37 27.16 -9.81
N PRO A 11 16.18 28.43 -10.20
CA PRO A 11 16.12 29.53 -9.23
C PRO A 11 14.93 29.30 -8.27
N GLY A 12 15.18 29.37 -6.96
CA GLY A 12 14.14 29.16 -5.94
C GLY A 12 13.81 27.71 -5.58
N PHE A 13 14.58 26.72 -6.09
CA PHE A 13 14.36 25.30 -5.78
C PHE A 13 14.25 24.99 -4.28
N THR A 14 15.14 25.56 -3.48
CA THR A 14 15.14 25.35 -2.02
C THR A 14 13.88 25.88 -1.34
N LEU A 15 13.33 27.00 -1.84
CA LEU A 15 12.12 27.59 -1.30
C LEU A 15 10.89 26.79 -1.71
N SER A 16 10.80 26.41 -2.99
CA SER A 16 9.71 25.58 -3.53
C SER A 16 9.68 24.17 -2.92
N LEU A 17 10.85 23.56 -2.75
CA LEU A 17 10.99 22.27 -2.07
C LEU A 17 10.61 22.39 -0.59
N GLY A 18 11.09 23.44 0.09
CA GLY A 18 10.79 23.68 1.49
C GLY A 18 9.30 23.88 1.75
N THR A 19 8.62 24.69 0.93
CA THR A 19 7.17 24.89 1.04
C THR A 19 6.39 23.63 0.70
N SER A 20 6.77 22.91 -0.35
CA SER A 20 6.13 21.64 -0.75
C SER A 20 6.24 20.57 0.35
N LEU A 21 7.43 20.39 0.91
CA LEU A 21 7.66 19.47 2.03
C LEU A 21 6.89 19.90 3.29
N LEU A 22 6.86 21.20 3.60
CA LEU A 22 6.09 21.72 4.72
C LEU A 22 4.60 21.41 4.58
N PHE A 23 4.03 21.62 3.39
CA PHE A 23 2.62 21.28 3.13
C PHE A 23 2.33 19.78 3.27
N VAL A 24 3.17 18.92 2.68
CA VAL A 24 3.02 17.45 2.80
C VAL A 24 3.14 17.02 4.26
N CYS A 25 4.13 17.54 4.98
CA CYS A 25 4.31 17.26 6.41
C CYS A 25 3.09 17.71 7.21
N LEU A 26 2.55 18.90 6.99
CA LEU A 26 1.37 19.36 7.72
C LEU A 26 0.15 18.46 7.47
N ILE A 27 -0.09 18.08 6.21
CA ILE A 27 -1.22 17.19 5.85
C ILE A 27 -1.10 15.83 6.54
N LEU A 28 0.11 15.28 6.66
CA LEU A 28 0.34 13.99 7.33
C LEU A 28 0.39 14.10 8.85
N LEU A 29 1.05 15.12 9.40
CA LEU A 29 1.27 15.28 10.83
C LEU A 29 0.03 15.73 11.57
N LEU A 30 -0.88 16.48 10.95
CA LEU A 30 -2.11 16.94 11.59
C LEU A 30 -2.98 15.75 12.10
N PRO A 31 -3.38 14.77 11.27
CA PRO A 31 -4.14 13.62 11.77
C PRO A 31 -3.33 12.73 12.72
N LEU A 32 -2.03 12.55 12.48
CA LEU A 32 -1.18 11.75 13.37
C LEU A 32 -1.05 12.39 14.76
N SER A 33 -0.88 13.71 14.84
CA SER A 33 -0.82 14.43 16.11
C SER A 33 -2.16 14.35 16.85
N ALA A 34 -3.30 14.41 16.15
CA ALA A 34 -4.61 14.20 16.75
C ALA A 34 -4.74 12.81 17.38
N LEU A 35 -4.25 11.75 16.71
CA LEU A 35 -4.22 10.40 17.28
C LEU A 35 -3.32 10.32 18.53
N VAL A 36 -2.16 10.95 18.52
CA VAL A 36 -1.25 10.98 19.68
C VAL A 36 -1.88 11.75 20.85
N MET A 37 -2.54 12.87 20.59
CA MET A 37 -3.28 13.62 21.61
C MET A 37 -4.39 12.79 22.22
N GLN A 38 -5.12 12.01 21.41
CA GLN A 38 -6.15 11.10 21.89
C GLN A 38 -5.57 9.99 22.77
N LEU A 39 -4.43 9.41 22.40
CA LEU A 39 -3.71 8.43 23.22
C LEU A 39 -3.21 9.02 24.54
N ALA A 40 -2.72 10.27 24.53
CA ALA A 40 -2.18 10.93 25.72
C ALA A 40 -3.25 11.20 26.80
N GLN A 41 -4.53 11.21 26.43
CA GLN A 41 -5.65 11.31 27.38
C GLN A 41 -6.00 9.97 28.05
N MET A 42 -5.48 8.85 27.55
CA MET A 42 -5.76 7.52 28.10
C MET A 42 -4.76 7.16 29.19
N SER A 43 -5.24 6.51 30.26
CA SER A 43 -4.36 5.87 31.23
C SER A 43 -3.70 4.62 30.64
N TRP A 44 -2.56 4.20 31.21
CA TRP A 44 -1.86 2.99 30.79
C TRP A 44 -2.74 1.73 30.87
N ALA A 45 -3.63 1.66 31.87
CA ALA A 45 -4.57 0.55 32.02
C ALA A 45 -5.60 0.50 30.88
N GLN A 46 -6.19 1.64 30.53
CA GLN A 46 -7.14 1.75 29.41
C GLN A 46 -6.47 1.41 28.07
N TYR A 47 -5.24 1.88 27.87
CA TYR A 47 -4.47 1.52 26.68
C TYR A 47 -4.28 0.00 26.56
N TRP A 48 -3.86 -0.65 27.66
CA TRP A 48 -3.67 -2.09 27.70
C TRP A 48 -4.97 -2.86 27.43
N GLU A 49 -6.08 -2.42 28.01
CA GLU A 49 -7.41 -3.01 27.80
C GLU A 49 -7.84 -2.95 26.32
N VAL A 50 -7.59 -1.82 25.64
CA VAL A 50 -7.92 -1.65 24.22
C VAL A 50 -7.09 -2.57 23.33
N ILE A 51 -5.76 -2.62 23.53
CA ILE A 51 -4.88 -3.43 22.66
C ILE A 51 -5.02 -4.94 22.92
N THR A 52 -5.42 -5.33 24.12
CA THR A 52 -5.66 -6.74 24.48
C THR A 52 -7.10 -7.18 24.27
N ASN A 53 -7.97 -6.27 23.82
CA ASN A 53 -9.34 -6.61 23.47
C ASN A 53 -9.35 -7.79 22.47
N PRO A 54 -10.11 -8.88 22.74
CA PRO A 54 -10.13 -10.07 21.90
C PRO A 54 -10.43 -9.78 20.42
N GLN A 55 -11.28 -8.80 20.12
CA GLN A 55 -11.62 -8.41 18.74
C GLN A 55 -10.44 -7.72 18.04
N VAL A 56 -9.75 -6.83 18.76
CA VAL A 56 -8.58 -6.10 18.26
C VAL A 56 -7.42 -7.08 18.01
N VAL A 57 -7.17 -7.99 18.95
CA VAL A 57 -6.15 -9.04 18.80
C VAL A 57 -6.48 -9.98 17.65
N ALA A 58 -7.76 -10.36 17.47
CA ALA A 58 -8.18 -11.16 16.31
C ALA A 58 -7.93 -10.42 14.99
N ALA A 59 -8.25 -9.12 14.92
CA ALA A 59 -7.97 -8.29 13.76
C ALA A 59 -6.47 -8.20 13.45
N TYR A 60 -5.61 -8.05 14.46
CA TYR A 60 -4.16 -8.08 14.28
C TYR A 60 -3.68 -9.41 13.73
N LYS A 61 -4.17 -10.54 14.26
CA LYS A 61 -3.81 -11.87 13.78
C LYS A 61 -4.19 -12.07 12.32
N VAL A 62 -5.42 -11.75 11.94
CA VAL A 62 -5.89 -11.89 10.56
C VAL A 62 -5.09 -10.98 9.62
N THR A 63 -4.86 -9.72 10.01
CA THR A 63 -4.11 -8.76 9.20
C THR A 63 -2.66 -9.21 8.99
N LEU A 64 -1.97 -9.60 10.06
CA LEU A 64 -0.57 -10.03 9.97
C LEU A 64 -0.43 -11.35 9.22
N LEU A 65 -1.28 -12.34 9.48
CA LEU A 65 -1.21 -13.63 8.79
C LEU A 65 -1.54 -13.49 7.31
N SER A 66 -2.60 -12.75 6.95
CA SER A 66 -2.97 -12.52 5.55
C SER A 66 -1.88 -11.74 4.81
N ALA A 67 -1.36 -10.66 5.39
CA ALA A 67 -0.27 -9.88 4.80
C ALA A 67 1.01 -10.71 4.66
N PHE A 68 1.34 -11.56 5.63
CA PHE A 68 2.51 -12.43 5.58
C PHE A 68 2.42 -13.46 4.46
N VAL A 69 1.30 -14.19 4.37
CA VAL A 69 1.06 -15.17 3.30
C VAL A 69 1.05 -14.49 1.93
N ALA A 70 0.37 -13.35 1.81
CA ALA A 70 0.35 -12.56 0.57
C ALA A 70 1.75 -12.06 0.19
N SER A 71 2.58 -11.65 1.15
CA SER A 71 3.94 -11.18 0.92
C SER A 71 4.87 -12.30 0.47
N ILE A 72 4.75 -13.51 1.04
CA ILE A 72 5.50 -14.68 0.56
C ILE A 72 5.10 -15.01 -0.87
N PHE A 73 3.80 -15.08 -1.14
CA PHE A 73 3.29 -15.35 -2.48
C PHE A 73 3.80 -14.30 -3.48
N ASN A 74 3.69 -13.01 -3.16
CA ASN A 74 4.19 -11.93 -4.00
C ASN A 74 5.72 -11.96 -4.14
N GLY A 75 6.44 -12.31 -3.07
CA GLY A 75 7.90 -12.44 -3.09
C GLY A 75 8.37 -13.53 -4.06
N VAL A 76 7.66 -14.66 -4.13
CA VAL A 76 7.99 -15.75 -5.06
C VAL A 76 7.51 -15.44 -6.47
N PHE A 77 6.20 -15.25 -6.66
CA PHE A 77 5.60 -15.11 -7.99
C PHE A 77 5.91 -13.74 -8.62
N GLY A 78 5.89 -12.67 -7.82
CA GLY A 78 6.25 -11.33 -8.28
C GLY A 78 7.71 -11.25 -8.70
N LEU A 79 8.64 -11.88 -7.95
CA LEU A 79 10.05 -11.94 -8.34
C LEU A 79 10.25 -12.73 -9.64
N LEU A 80 9.60 -13.90 -9.77
CA LEU A 80 9.65 -14.70 -10.99
C LEU A 80 9.12 -13.91 -12.19
N MET A 81 7.97 -13.24 -12.03
CA MET A 81 7.38 -12.44 -13.10
C MET A 81 8.28 -11.25 -13.48
N ALA A 82 8.80 -10.51 -12.50
CA ALA A 82 9.75 -9.43 -12.74
C ALA A 82 11.02 -9.91 -13.46
N TRP A 83 11.53 -11.09 -13.09
CA TRP A 83 12.67 -11.70 -13.78
C TRP A 83 12.34 -12.01 -15.23
N ILE A 84 11.20 -12.63 -15.50
CA ILE A 84 10.77 -12.99 -16.86
C ILE A 84 10.61 -11.73 -17.73
N LEU A 85 9.90 -10.72 -17.21
CA LEU A 85 9.64 -9.48 -17.94
C LEU A 85 10.92 -8.68 -18.19
N THR A 86 11.89 -8.68 -17.27
CA THR A 86 13.14 -7.93 -17.47
C THR A 86 14.15 -8.65 -18.35
N ARG A 87 14.26 -9.98 -18.25
CA ARG A 87 15.31 -10.77 -18.93
C ARG A 87 14.91 -11.33 -20.30
N TYR A 88 13.63 -11.59 -20.56
CA TYR A 88 13.20 -12.26 -21.79
C TYR A 88 12.37 -11.34 -22.71
N ARG A 89 12.41 -11.66 -24.01
CA ARG A 89 11.62 -11.02 -25.06
C ARG A 89 10.79 -12.11 -25.73
N PHE A 90 9.47 -12.03 -25.59
CA PHE A 90 8.52 -13.01 -26.11
C PHE A 90 7.24 -12.30 -26.59
N PRO A 91 6.49 -12.88 -27.55
CA PRO A 91 5.23 -12.29 -28.02
C PRO A 91 4.19 -12.27 -26.88
N GLY A 92 3.53 -11.13 -26.66
CA GLY A 92 2.56 -10.94 -25.56
C GLY A 92 3.13 -10.34 -24.27
N ARG A 93 4.44 -10.07 -24.21
CA ARG A 93 5.08 -9.43 -23.05
C ARG A 93 4.38 -8.14 -22.59
N THR A 94 4.03 -7.25 -23.51
CA THR A 94 3.39 -5.96 -23.19
C THR A 94 2.02 -6.13 -22.55
N LEU A 95 1.26 -7.17 -22.92
CA LEU A 95 -0.02 -7.47 -22.29
C LEU A 95 0.19 -7.93 -20.84
N LEU A 96 1.16 -8.83 -20.59
CA LEU A 96 1.50 -9.27 -19.24
C LEU A 96 2.00 -8.11 -18.37
N ASP A 97 2.84 -7.23 -18.92
CA ASP A 97 3.33 -6.02 -18.25
C ASP A 97 2.15 -5.14 -17.80
N ALA A 98 1.20 -4.88 -18.71
CA ALA A 98 -0.01 -4.11 -18.41
C ALA A 98 -0.93 -4.79 -17.37
N LEU A 99 -1.05 -6.12 -17.40
CA LEU A 99 -1.83 -6.87 -16.39
C LEU A 99 -1.20 -6.79 -15.00
N MET A 100 0.13 -6.73 -14.91
CA MET A 100 0.85 -6.56 -13.64
C MET A 100 0.66 -5.15 -13.06
N ASP A 101 0.55 -4.13 -13.92
CA ASP A 101 0.32 -2.74 -13.50
C ASP A 101 -1.16 -2.41 -13.24
N LEU A 102 -2.08 -3.21 -13.80
CA LEU A 102 -3.52 -3.05 -13.64
C LEU A 102 -3.99 -2.81 -12.18
N PRO A 103 -3.57 -3.57 -11.16
CA PRO A 103 -4.02 -3.33 -9.78
C PRO A 103 -3.65 -1.93 -9.26
N PHE A 104 -2.60 -1.29 -9.77
CA PHE A 104 -2.23 0.08 -9.38
C PHE A 104 -3.09 1.14 -10.09
N ALA A 105 -3.63 0.81 -11.26
CA ALA A 105 -4.54 1.69 -12.01
C ALA A 105 -5.98 1.62 -11.49
N LEU A 106 -6.35 0.53 -10.81
CA LEU A 106 -7.71 0.31 -10.31
C LEU A 106 -7.95 1.03 -8.97
N PRO A 107 -9.13 1.63 -8.76
CA PRO A 107 -9.54 2.06 -7.43
C PRO A 107 -9.59 0.87 -6.48
N THR A 108 -9.06 1.04 -5.26
CA THR A 108 -9.02 -0.02 -4.23
C THR A 108 -10.40 -0.60 -3.93
N ALA A 109 -11.44 0.23 -3.92
CA ALA A 109 -12.82 -0.20 -3.73
C ALA A 109 -13.31 -1.14 -4.84
N VAL A 110 -12.89 -0.90 -6.08
CA VAL A 110 -13.25 -1.74 -7.23
C VAL A 110 -12.59 -3.12 -7.09
N ALA A 111 -11.31 -3.16 -6.72
CA ALA A 111 -10.60 -4.43 -6.48
C ALA A 111 -11.25 -5.25 -5.35
N GLY A 112 -11.71 -4.59 -4.29
CA GLY A 112 -12.43 -5.27 -3.19
C GLY A 112 -13.75 -5.88 -3.65
N LEU A 113 -14.57 -5.12 -4.39
CA LEU A 113 -15.86 -5.59 -4.89
C LEU A 113 -15.72 -6.71 -5.92
N THR A 114 -14.72 -6.66 -6.80
CA THR A 114 -14.48 -7.73 -7.77
C THR A 114 -14.04 -9.02 -7.09
N LEU A 115 -13.15 -8.96 -6.09
CA LEU A 115 -12.77 -10.16 -5.33
C LEU A 115 -13.98 -10.71 -4.54
N ALA A 116 -14.75 -9.86 -3.89
CA ALA A 116 -15.93 -10.28 -3.13
C ALA A 116 -16.98 -10.95 -4.03
N SER A 117 -17.23 -10.42 -5.22
CA SER A 117 -18.17 -11.04 -6.17
C SER A 117 -17.64 -12.34 -6.75
N LEU A 118 -16.34 -12.39 -7.05
CA LEU A 118 -15.66 -13.55 -7.62
C LEU A 118 -15.67 -14.76 -6.69
N PHE A 119 -15.47 -14.53 -5.38
CA PHE A 119 -15.51 -15.55 -4.33
C PHE A 119 -16.88 -15.70 -3.64
N SER A 120 -17.90 -14.96 -4.07
CA SER A 120 -19.27 -15.13 -3.55
C SER A 120 -19.81 -16.51 -3.90
N VAL A 121 -20.81 -17.02 -3.17
CA VAL A 121 -21.40 -18.36 -3.40
C VAL A 121 -21.89 -18.54 -4.85
N ASN A 122 -22.40 -17.48 -5.46
CA ASN A 122 -22.83 -17.48 -6.87
C ASN A 122 -21.76 -16.93 -7.83
N GLY A 123 -20.56 -16.67 -7.33
CA GLY A 123 -19.42 -16.16 -8.07
C GLY A 123 -18.70 -17.27 -8.81
N PHE A 124 -17.92 -16.90 -9.82
CA PHE A 124 -17.23 -17.85 -10.69
C PHE A 124 -16.36 -18.87 -9.92
N TYR A 125 -15.63 -18.43 -8.90
CA TYR A 125 -14.84 -19.34 -8.06
C TYR A 125 -15.65 -19.92 -6.90
N GLY A 126 -16.54 -19.12 -6.31
CA GLY A 126 -17.30 -19.56 -5.15
C GLY A 126 -18.34 -20.64 -5.46
N GLU A 127 -18.92 -20.67 -6.67
CA GLU A 127 -19.84 -21.75 -7.08
C GLU A 127 -19.10 -23.11 -7.16
N TRP A 128 -17.84 -23.09 -7.59
CA TRP A 128 -17.02 -24.30 -7.63
C TRP A 128 -16.59 -24.75 -6.23
N LEU A 129 -16.20 -23.80 -5.38
CA LEU A 129 -15.79 -24.06 -4.00
C LEU A 129 -16.96 -24.48 -3.09
N ALA A 130 -18.18 -23.96 -3.32
CA ALA A 130 -19.36 -24.26 -2.52
C ALA A 130 -19.91 -25.69 -2.71
N LYS A 131 -19.39 -26.44 -3.70
CA LYS A 131 -19.73 -27.85 -3.92
C LYS A 131 -19.01 -28.79 -2.94
N PHE A 132 -18.01 -28.30 -2.22
CA PHE A 132 -17.27 -29.01 -1.16
C PHE A 132 -17.73 -28.51 0.21
#